data_AF-A0A519X7X0-F1
#
_entry.id   AF-A0A519X7X0-F1
#
_cell.length_a   1.000
_cell.length_b   1.000
_cell.length_c   1.000
_cell.angle_alpha   90.00
_cell.angle_beta   90.00
_cell.angle_gamma   90.00
#
_symmetry.space_group_name_H-M   'P 1'
#
loop_
_entity.id
_entity.type
_entity.pdbx_description
1 polymer ?
#
loop_
_entity_poly.entity_id
_entity_poly.type
_entity_poly.pdbx_seq_one_letter_code
_entity_poly.pdbx_strand_id
1 'polypeptide(L)'
;MATIENTQEHIPVSWSVYKKIAFRITFIFFILVSIPLSTGWYKNLASIDWTRPHYRDIYDIARYGTNVPSLFGSSGRQAGSEDGEATAAKAPKKRSDSKLAEKRAATVKGQEDPQAAELAQLSRKRTWYGDYASWGNALVLAVIGGLIWTLLDRKRASYNVLYYWLTVIVRFRAAIGIIGFGFTKLFPTQMPFPSLGLLNTDFGDFTSQKIYWLSVGIVPWYQVFGGVVELLAGALLFFKKTATFGAILLIGALGDITFVNYAYDGGVHVYAFYFVLLGSFVIAADVPRLYNLLILERYTVPHFYYPDYSKPAYKYIRFGLKALVILIFFGVLTYTEVINFKYDPYKQPATAGLKTLRGNYNVTEFKINGQEIPYSPLDSVRWKEATFEKWTTLTFRVNKPVVVDPSNGGGSPMRDIQRTFEIAGTAGGQRAFHYYADTVERVLYLQDKNAVAARSKDPGNLDGSKSVVNDKKNDKWITDAAWKNIGDENKFIHPAAWSTRRDREFAKPERSINRAKMILKYSTTDGSRVILTGLNENKDSIYVVLDKRNRKYVLPESTLSAGKY
;
A
#
# COMPACT_ATOMS: atom_id res chain seq x y z
N MET A 1 -36.22 33.67 -10.91
CA MET A 1 -36.25 32.46 -10.07
C MET A 1 -36.32 32.89 -8.62
N ALA A 2 -37.48 32.71 -7.99
CA ALA A 2 -37.78 33.21 -6.66
C ALA A 2 -36.84 32.59 -5.61
N THR A 3 -36.17 33.47 -4.86
CA THR A 3 -35.55 33.15 -3.58
C THR A 3 -36.65 32.70 -2.63
N ILE A 4 -36.78 31.39 -2.42
CA ILE A 4 -37.48 30.87 -1.24
C ILE A 4 -36.61 31.28 -0.06
N GLU A 5 -36.95 32.40 0.57
CA GLU A 5 -36.50 32.74 1.90
C GLU A 5 -36.88 31.57 2.80
N ASN A 6 -35.88 30.88 3.34
CA ASN A 6 -36.08 29.80 4.30
C ASN A 6 -36.35 30.44 5.66
N THR A 7 -37.51 31.08 5.80
CA THR A 7 -38.08 31.61 7.05
C THR A 7 -38.91 30.53 7.76
N GLN A 8 -38.36 29.32 7.89
CA GLN A 8 -38.80 28.46 8.99
C GLN A 8 -38.04 28.87 10.23
N GLU A 9 -38.76 29.47 11.17
CA GLU A 9 -38.33 29.69 12.54
C GLU A 9 -37.43 28.54 12.99
N HIS A 10 -36.19 28.88 13.35
CA HIS A 10 -35.30 27.96 14.04
C HIS A 10 -35.89 27.66 15.43
N ILE A 11 -36.98 26.91 15.51
CA ILE A 11 -37.42 26.33 16.78
C ILE A 11 -36.26 25.43 17.19
N PRO A 12 -35.52 25.77 18.27
CA PRO A 12 -34.41 24.95 18.69
C PRO A 12 -35.03 23.69 19.29
N VAL A 13 -35.19 22.65 18.48
CA VAL A 13 -35.60 21.33 18.97
C VAL A 13 -34.58 20.93 20.02
N SER A 14 -34.98 21.00 21.29
CA SER A 14 -34.11 20.57 22.39
C SER A 14 -33.84 19.09 22.18
N TRP A 15 -32.57 18.72 22.10
CA TRP A 15 -32.21 17.31 21.94
C TRP A 15 -32.52 16.57 23.24
N SER A 16 -33.05 15.36 23.11
CA SER A 16 -33.19 14.45 24.25
C SER A 16 -31.83 14.21 24.91
N VAL A 17 -31.83 13.86 26.21
CA VAL A 17 -30.61 13.59 26.97
C VAL A 17 -29.76 12.51 26.28
N TYR A 18 -30.40 11.42 25.83
CA TYR A 18 -29.73 10.34 25.11
C TYR A 18 -29.09 10.82 23.81
N LYS A 19 -29.77 11.66 23.02
CA LYS A 19 -29.22 12.22 21.78
C LYS A 19 -28.01 13.11 22.05
N LYS A 20 -28.02 13.88 23.14
CA LYS A 20 -26.87 14.70 23.56
C LYS A 20 -25.68 13.84 23.99
N ILE A 21 -25.90 12.80 24.79
CA ILE A 21 -24.84 11.88 25.23
C ILE A 21 -24.24 11.15 24.03
N ALA A 22 -25.08 10.53 23.20
CA ALA A 22 -24.66 9.81 22.01
C ALA A 22 -23.83 10.72 21.09
N PHE A 23 -24.30 11.95 20.83
CA PHE A 23 -23.56 12.89 20.00
C PHE A 23 -22.21 13.26 20.58
N ARG A 24 -22.07 13.50 21.89
CA ARG A 24 -20.76 13.84 22.49
C ARG A 24 -19.75 12.71 22.32
N ILE A 25 -20.19 11.47 22.50
CA ILE A 25 -19.37 10.27 22.25
C ILE A 25 -19.01 10.18 20.77
N THR A 26 -20.00 10.23 19.88
CA THR A 26 -19.80 10.19 18.42
C THR A 26 -18.88 11.32 17.95
N PHE A 27 -19.01 12.52 18.49
CA PHE A 27 -18.19 13.67 18.14
C PHE A 27 -16.73 13.42 18.45
N ILE A 28 -16.41 12.99 19.68
CA ILE A 28 -15.03 12.70 20.07
C ILE A 28 -14.48 11.55 19.23
N PHE A 29 -15.25 10.48 19.04
CA PHE A 29 -14.84 9.35 18.21
C PHE A 29 -14.49 9.78 16.79
N PHE A 30 -15.41 10.48 16.09
CA PHE A 30 -15.18 10.87 14.71
C PHE A 30 -14.07 11.92 14.56
N ILE A 31 -13.84 12.77 15.57
CA ILE A 31 -12.66 13.65 15.60
C ILE A 31 -11.36 12.82 15.69
N LEU A 32 -11.28 11.87 16.63
CA LEU A 32 -10.10 11.02 16.83
C LEU A 32 -9.74 10.21 15.59
N VAL A 33 -10.76 9.77 14.83
CA VAL A 33 -10.53 8.97 13.62
C VAL A 33 -10.39 9.81 12.34
N SER A 34 -10.83 11.07 12.35
CA SER A 34 -10.77 11.95 11.16
C SER A 34 -9.64 12.96 11.19
N ILE A 35 -8.99 13.19 12.32
CA ILE A 35 -7.87 14.15 12.44
C ILE A 35 -6.58 13.42 12.81
N PRO A 36 -5.46 13.68 12.12
CA PRO A 36 -4.17 13.08 12.47
C PRO A 36 -3.74 13.51 13.87
N LEU A 37 -3.43 12.55 14.73
CA LEU A 37 -2.93 12.81 16.09
C LEU A 37 -1.39 12.76 16.18
N SER A 38 -0.72 12.21 15.15
CA SER A 38 0.73 12.06 15.17
C SER A 38 1.43 13.32 14.69
N THR A 39 2.42 13.79 15.46
CA THR A 39 3.25 14.95 15.08
C THR A 39 4.03 14.71 13.79
N GLY A 40 4.38 13.45 13.50
CA GLY A 40 5.04 13.05 12.24
C GLY A 40 4.22 13.39 10.99
N TRP A 41 2.89 13.30 11.06
CA TRP A 41 2.03 13.67 9.93
C TRP A 41 2.16 15.16 9.59
N TYR A 42 2.11 16.04 10.61
CA TYR A 42 2.24 17.48 10.41
C TYR A 42 3.65 17.88 9.95
N LYS A 43 4.69 17.20 10.45
CA LYS A 43 6.07 17.39 9.95
C LYS A 43 6.18 17.03 8.48
N ASN A 44 5.60 15.90 8.07
CA ASN A 44 5.59 15.48 6.67
C ASN A 44 4.86 16.51 5.80
N LEU A 45 3.67 16.96 6.22
CA LEU A 45 2.91 17.98 5.50
C LEU A 45 3.69 19.29 5.32
N ALA A 46 4.36 19.77 6.38
CA ALA A 46 5.18 20.99 6.33
C ALA A 46 6.46 20.82 5.49
N SER A 47 6.93 19.58 5.29
CA SER A 47 8.13 19.26 4.51
C SER A 47 7.89 19.04 3.01
N ILE A 48 6.63 19.10 2.56
CA ILE A 48 6.31 18.94 1.13
C ILE A 48 6.84 20.14 0.36
N ASP A 49 7.74 19.85 -0.59
CA ASP A 49 8.16 20.83 -1.59
C ASP A 49 7.19 20.78 -2.77
N TRP A 50 6.38 21.83 -2.88
CA TRP A 50 5.33 21.98 -3.89
C TRP A 50 5.86 22.32 -5.29
N THR A 51 7.17 22.57 -5.46
CA THR A 51 7.75 22.85 -6.78
C THR A 51 7.86 21.58 -7.63
N ARG A 52 8.18 20.44 -7.00
CA ARG A 52 8.36 19.13 -7.64
C ARG A 52 7.77 18.00 -6.78
N PRO A 53 6.45 18.02 -6.51
CA PRO A 53 5.81 17.07 -5.62
C PRO A 53 5.75 15.68 -6.25
N HIS A 54 5.84 14.65 -5.41
CA HIS A 54 5.52 13.29 -5.80
C HIS A 54 4.06 12.97 -5.45
N TYR A 55 3.39 12.08 -6.21
CA TYR A 55 1.97 11.74 -5.94
C TYR A 55 1.77 11.28 -4.49
N ARG A 56 2.77 10.57 -3.97
CA ARG A 56 2.78 10.06 -2.60
C ARG A 56 2.80 11.16 -1.54
N ASP A 57 3.39 12.32 -1.81
CA ASP A 57 3.38 13.44 -0.86
C ASP A 57 1.94 13.93 -0.64
N ILE A 58 1.13 13.99 -1.69
CA ILE A 58 -0.28 14.40 -1.62
C ILE A 58 -1.13 13.26 -1.08
N TYR A 59 -0.87 12.03 -1.50
CA TYR A 59 -1.63 10.87 -1.03
C TYR A 59 -1.45 10.65 0.48
N ASP A 60 -0.23 10.82 1.02
CA ASP A 60 0.08 10.68 2.44
C ASP A 60 -0.66 11.73 3.33
N ILE A 61 -1.11 12.86 2.76
CA ILE A 61 -1.98 13.83 3.47
C ILE A 61 -3.30 13.15 3.86
N ALA A 62 -3.87 12.36 2.97
CA ALA A 62 -5.16 11.69 3.17
C ALA A 62 -5.03 10.27 3.73
N ARG A 63 -3.85 9.66 3.56
CA ARG A 63 -3.56 8.26 3.89
C ARG A 63 -3.00 8.13 5.31
N TYR A 64 -3.85 8.34 6.31
CA TYR A 64 -3.55 8.04 7.71
C TYR A 64 -4.65 7.21 8.37
N GLY A 65 -4.24 6.27 9.21
CA GLY A 65 -5.14 5.51 10.07
C GLY A 65 -5.41 6.21 11.40
N THR A 66 -6.25 5.59 12.21
CA THR A 66 -6.49 5.90 13.62
C THR A 66 -5.23 5.65 14.44
N ASN A 67 -4.51 6.72 14.76
CA ASN A 67 -3.26 6.65 15.54
C ASN A 67 -3.50 6.84 17.04
N VAL A 68 -4.61 6.30 17.56
CA VAL A 68 -4.91 6.37 18.99
C VAL A 68 -3.95 5.44 19.75
N PRO A 69 -3.25 5.93 20.80
CA PRO A 69 -2.33 5.12 21.58
C PRO A 69 -2.97 3.84 22.10
N SER A 70 -2.19 2.76 22.18
CA SER A 70 -2.65 1.50 22.77
C SER A 70 -2.97 1.69 24.25
N LEU A 71 -4.25 1.58 24.62
CA LEU A 71 -4.69 1.64 26.01
C LEU A 71 -4.54 0.31 26.76
N PHE A 72 -4.57 -0.82 26.04
CA PHE A 72 -4.65 -2.16 26.63
C PHE A 72 -3.54 -3.08 26.12
N GLY A 73 -2.26 -2.70 26.26
CA GLY A 73 -1.09 -3.58 26.08
C GLY A 73 -0.94 -4.35 24.76
N SER A 74 -1.88 -4.22 23.83
CA SER A 74 -1.93 -4.96 22.58
C SER A 74 -1.11 -4.16 21.57
N SER A 75 0.08 -4.65 21.31
CA SER A 75 0.87 -4.26 20.14
C SER A 75 0.30 -4.97 18.90
N GLY A 76 -0.98 -4.72 18.61
CA GLY A 76 -1.52 -5.02 17.29
C GLY A 76 -0.80 -4.13 16.29
N ARG A 77 0.03 -4.73 15.44
CA ARG A 77 0.60 -4.05 14.27
C ARG A 77 -0.60 -3.52 13.47
N GLN A 78 -0.70 -2.20 13.29
CA GLN A 78 -1.79 -1.59 12.52
C GLN A 78 -1.91 -2.29 11.17
N ALA A 79 -2.96 -3.10 11.00
CA ALA A 79 -3.43 -3.54 9.69
C ALA A 79 -4.10 -2.34 9.02
N GLY A 80 -3.28 -1.40 8.56
CA GLY A 80 -3.76 -0.06 8.22
C GLY A 80 -2.75 0.77 7.45
N SER A 81 -1.95 0.12 6.62
CA SER A 81 -1.34 0.78 5.47
C SER A 81 -1.01 -0.32 4.48
N GLU A 82 -1.60 -0.30 3.29
CA GLU A 82 -0.78 -0.53 2.11
C GLU A 82 0.48 0.36 2.32
N ASP A 83 1.57 -0.25 2.76
CA ASP A 83 2.88 0.22 2.41
C ASP A 83 3.18 1.68 2.82
N GLY A 84 3.26 1.94 4.13
CA GLY A 84 3.64 3.23 4.69
C GLY A 84 4.60 3.10 5.88
N GLU A 85 5.87 3.38 5.64
CA GLU A 85 6.80 3.77 6.69
C GLU A 85 6.38 5.15 7.25
N ALA A 86 5.77 5.19 8.43
CA ALA A 86 5.82 6.34 9.34
C ALA A 86 5.20 5.99 10.70
N THR A 87 6.02 5.56 11.66
CA THR A 87 6.19 6.18 12.99
C THR A 87 6.84 5.18 13.96
N ALA A 88 8.15 5.30 14.13
CA ALA A 88 8.83 4.71 15.27
C ALA A 88 8.45 5.51 16.53
N ALA A 89 7.32 5.17 17.16
CA ALA A 89 7.09 5.50 18.56
C ALA A 89 7.79 4.42 19.40
N LYS A 90 8.89 4.77 20.08
CA LYS A 90 9.53 3.92 21.09
C LYS A 90 8.50 3.60 22.18
N ALA A 91 7.95 2.39 22.19
CA ALA A 91 7.21 1.86 23.34
C ALA A 91 8.19 1.38 24.42
N PRO A 92 7.86 1.47 25.72
CA PRO A 92 8.76 1.05 26.79
C PRO A 92 8.91 -0.47 26.82
N LYS A 93 10.15 -0.93 27.02
CA LYS A 93 10.49 -2.35 27.18
C LYS A 93 9.76 -2.96 28.39
N LYS A 94 9.02 -4.05 28.19
CA LYS A 94 8.82 -5.07 29.23
C LYS A 94 9.09 -6.47 28.69
N ARG A 95 10.05 -7.14 29.34
CA ARG A 95 10.35 -8.56 29.22
C ARG A 95 9.37 -9.32 30.12
N SER A 96 8.37 -9.96 29.55
CA SER A 96 7.76 -11.16 30.12
C SER A 96 6.83 -11.73 29.06
N ASP A 97 7.01 -13.01 28.75
CA ASP A 97 6.06 -13.95 28.11
C ASP A 97 6.78 -14.94 27.16
N SER A 98 8.07 -14.74 26.88
CA SER A 98 8.86 -15.67 26.06
C SER A 98 9.12 -17.03 26.70
N LYS A 99 8.85 -17.22 28.00
CA LYS A 99 9.12 -18.49 28.71
C LYS A 99 7.93 -19.46 28.79
N LEU A 100 6.70 -19.02 28.48
CA LEU A 100 5.53 -19.91 28.52
C LEU A 100 5.29 -20.64 27.18
N ALA A 101 5.74 -20.06 26.06
CA ALA A 101 5.60 -20.64 24.73
C ALA A 101 6.61 -21.77 24.47
N GLU A 102 7.82 -21.69 25.03
CA GLU A 102 8.86 -22.72 24.88
C GLU A 102 8.47 -24.07 25.53
N LYS A 103 7.64 -24.06 26.57
CA LYS A 103 7.26 -25.28 27.29
C LYS A 103 6.12 -26.08 26.66
N ARG A 104 5.35 -25.50 25.73
CA ARG A 104 4.24 -26.20 25.07
C ARG A 104 4.61 -26.84 23.72
N ALA A 105 5.77 -26.49 23.15
CA ALA A 105 6.26 -27.09 21.92
C ALA A 105 7.04 -28.42 22.13
N ALA A 106 7.27 -28.82 23.39
CA ALA A 106 8.08 -30.01 23.71
C ALA A 106 7.27 -31.31 23.83
N THR A 107 6.01 -31.36 23.39
CA THR A 107 5.17 -32.55 23.59
C THR A 107 4.23 -32.83 22.42
N VAL A 108 4.76 -32.99 21.20
CA VAL A 108 4.16 -33.87 20.19
C VAL A 108 5.29 -34.44 19.34
N LYS A 109 5.58 -35.75 19.48
CA LYS A 109 6.40 -36.51 18.55
C LYS A 109 5.49 -37.00 17.43
N GLY A 110 5.63 -36.40 16.26
CA GLY A 110 5.03 -36.81 14.99
C GLY A 110 5.68 -35.97 13.89
N GLN A 111 5.89 -36.53 12.69
CA GLN A 111 6.46 -35.84 11.53
C GLN A 111 5.62 -34.59 11.19
N GLU A 112 5.93 -33.46 11.81
CA GLU A 112 5.42 -32.15 11.42
C GLU A 112 6.43 -31.55 10.45
N ASP A 113 5.96 -31.26 9.24
CA ASP A 113 6.69 -30.51 8.24
C ASP A 113 7.23 -29.21 8.87
N PRO A 114 8.57 -29.02 8.95
CA PRO A 114 9.16 -27.82 9.53
C PRO A 114 8.63 -26.53 8.88
N GLN A 115 8.23 -26.60 7.60
CA GLN A 115 7.60 -25.48 6.91
C GLN A 115 6.16 -25.24 7.36
N ALA A 116 5.37 -26.26 7.71
CA ALA A 116 4.03 -26.06 8.26
C ALA A 116 4.10 -25.35 9.62
N ALA A 117 5.11 -25.68 10.44
CA ALA A 117 5.37 -25.00 11.70
C ALA A 117 5.89 -23.55 11.50
N GLU A 118 6.70 -23.30 10.47
CA GLU A 118 7.21 -21.96 10.11
C GLU A 118 6.12 -21.07 9.49
N LEU A 119 5.28 -21.62 8.60
CA LEU A 119 4.05 -20.98 8.10
C LEU A 119 3.07 -20.69 9.24
N ALA A 120 2.91 -21.61 10.19
CA ALA A 120 2.08 -21.41 11.38
C ALA A 120 2.65 -20.35 12.33
N GLN A 121 3.98 -20.21 12.42
CA GLN A 121 4.65 -19.15 13.20
C GLN A 121 4.54 -17.76 12.54
N LEU A 122 4.63 -17.69 11.20
CA LEU A 122 4.42 -16.46 10.44
C LEU A 122 2.94 -16.05 10.44
N SER A 123 2.03 -17.02 10.45
CA SER A 123 0.59 -16.88 10.73
C SER A 123 0.32 -16.64 12.22
N ARG A 124 1.06 -15.75 12.87
CA ARG A 124 0.81 -15.36 14.27
C ARG A 124 -0.65 -14.90 14.37
N LYS A 125 -1.51 -15.74 14.97
CA LYS A 125 -3.00 -15.65 15.02
C LYS A 125 -3.47 -14.20 14.91
N ARG A 126 -3.75 -13.77 13.68
CA ARG A 126 -4.36 -12.49 13.38
C ARG A 126 -5.80 -12.61 13.87
N THR A 127 -6.06 -12.16 15.08
CA THR A 127 -7.42 -12.16 15.59
C THR A 127 -8.14 -11.00 14.95
N TRP A 128 -9.33 -11.26 14.40
CA TRP A 128 -10.12 -10.26 13.66
C TRP A 128 -10.32 -8.96 14.47
N TYR A 129 -10.41 -9.04 15.80
CA TYR A 129 -10.52 -7.89 16.70
C TYR A 129 -9.20 -7.12 16.90
N GLY A 130 -8.05 -7.76 16.73
CA GLY A 130 -6.73 -7.13 16.86
C GLY A 130 -6.50 -6.05 15.81
N ASP A 131 -6.99 -6.27 14.59
CA ASP A 131 -6.90 -5.33 13.48
C ASP A 131 -7.68 -4.01 13.74
N TYR A 132 -8.77 -4.09 14.52
CA TYR A 132 -9.63 -2.95 14.88
C TYR A 132 -9.29 -2.33 16.23
N ALA A 133 -8.22 -2.76 16.89
CA ALA A 133 -7.88 -2.32 18.25
C ALA A 133 -7.77 -0.79 18.38
N SER A 134 -7.23 -0.11 17.35
CA SER A 134 -7.14 1.35 17.35
C SER A 134 -8.50 2.06 17.38
N TRP A 135 -9.53 1.49 16.74
CA TRP A 135 -10.89 2.02 16.78
C TRP A 135 -11.56 1.71 18.11
N GLY A 136 -11.31 0.52 18.65
CA GLY A 136 -11.72 0.17 20.01
C GLY A 136 -11.18 1.15 21.04
N ASN A 137 -9.88 1.48 20.96
CA ASN A 137 -9.26 2.49 21.83
C ASN A 137 -9.87 3.87 21.62
N ALA A 138 -10.10 4.28 20.36
CA ALA A 138 -10.77 5.54 20.05
C ALA A 138 -12.18 5.61 20.66
N LEU A 139 -12.93 4.51 20.59
CA LEU A 139 -14.28 4.41 21.14
C LEU A 139 -14.27 4.50 22.67
N VAL A 140 -13.34 3.81 23.34
CA VAL A 140 -13.20 3.89 24.80
C VAL A 140 -12.89 5.32 25.25
N LEU A 141 -11.93 6.00 24.60
CA LEU A 141 -11.64 7.42 24.89
C LEU A 141 -12.84 8.31 24.62
N ALA A 142 -13.58 8.04 23.54
CA ALA A 142 -14.76 8.80 23.18
C ALA A 142 -15.91 8.63 24.18
N VAL A 143 -16.11 7.42 24.72
CA VAL A 143 -17.07 7.16 25.79
C VAL A 143 -16.69 7.92 27.05
N ILE A 144 -15.44 7.78 27.51
CA ILE A 144 -14.96 8.48 28.71
C ILE A 144 -15.08 9.99 28.55
N GLY A 145 -14.54 10.54 27.46
CA GLY A 145 -14.59 11.97 27.17
C GLY A 145 -16.03 12.49 26.97
N GLY A 146 -16.91 11.70 26.35
CA GLY A 146 -18.30 12.06 26.12
C GLY A 146 -19.12 12.08 27.40
N LEU A 147 -18.82 11.18 28.35
CA LEU A 147 -19.40 11.19 29.69
C LEU A 147 -18.89 12.38 30.51
N ILE A 148 -17.58 12.67 30.48
CA ILE A 148 -17.02 13.86 31.12
C ILE A 148 -17.67 15.13 30.55
N TRP A 149 -17.76 15.25 29.23
CA TRP A 149 -18.44 16.39 28.60
C TRP A 149 -19.92 16.45 29.00
N THR A 150 -20.59 15.32 29.17
CA THR A 150 -21.97 15.29 29.68
C THR A 150 -22.10 15.84 31.09
N LEU A 151 -21.13 15.55 31.96
CA LEU A 151 -21.11 16.08 33.32
C LEU A 151 -20.87 17.59 33.35
N LEU A 152 -19.99 18.09 32.46
CA LEU A 152 -19.60 19.50 32.38
C LEU A 152 -20.64 20.39 31.68
N ASP A 153 -21.24 19.93 30.58
CA ASP A 153 -22.18 20.72 29.77
C ASP A 153 -23.62 20.20 29.90
N ARG A 154 -24.28 20.59 30.99
CA ARG A 154 -25.68 20.18 31.27
C ARG A 154 -26.73 21.09 30.64
N LYS A 155 -26.36 22.35 30.36
CA LYS A 155 -27.31 23.42 30.00
C LYS A 155 -27.54 23.56 28.49
N ARG A 156 -26.70 22.98 27.63
CA ARG A 156 -26.87 23.10 26.17
C ARG A 156 -28.16 22.43 25.68
N ALA A 157 -28.94 23.17 24.89
CA ALA A 157 -30.19 22.68 24.30
C ALA A 157 -29.96 21.71 23.12
N SER A 158 -28.97 21.97 22.27
CA SER A 158 -28.62 21.13 21.11
C SER A 158 -27.19 21.36 20.64
N TYR A 159 -26.71 20.48 19.76
CA TYR A 159 -25.38 20.55 19.16
C TYR A 159 -25.41 20.62 17.63
N ASN A 160 -26.44 21.22 17.03
CA ASN A 160 -26.59 21.32 15.57
C ASN A 160 -25.35 21.91 14.86
N VAL A 161 -24.74 22.95 15.45
CA VAL A 161 -23.51 23.58 14.93
C VAL A 161 -22.34 22.60 14.91
N LEU A 162 -22.10 21.91 16.03
CA LEU A 162 -20.99 20.96 16.13
C LEU A 162 -21.23 19.74 15.23
N TYR A 163 -22.47 19.28 15.12
CA TYR A 163 -22.84 18.21 14.20
C TYR A 163 -22.56 18.61 12.75
N TYR A 164 -22.96 19.82 12.33
CA TYR A 164 -22.65 20.33 10.99
C TYR A 164 -21.15 20.32 10.69
N TRP A 165 -20.32 20.86 11.59
CA TRP A 165 -18.87 20.91 11.38
C TRP A 165 -18.21 19.53 11.43
N LEU A 166 -18.69 18.63 12.30
CA LEU A 166 -18.26 17.24 12.32
C LEU A 166 -18.55 16.55 10.99
N THR A 167 -19.76 16.72 10.43
CA THR A 167 -20.10 16.22 9.10
C THR A 167 -19.21 16.82 8.02
N VAL A 168 -18.84 18.10 8.09
CA VAL A 168 -17.88 18.68 7.16
C VAL A 168 -16.51 17.99 7.27
N ILE A 169 -15.97 17.80 8.47
CA ILE A 169 -14.67 17.15 8.70
C ILE A 169 -14.69 15.71 8.17
N VAL A 170 -15.67 14.91 8.59
CA VAL A 170 -15.79 13.49 8.20
C VAL A 170 -15.95 13.34 6.69
N ARG A 171 -16.77 14.19 6.07
CA ARG A 171 -17.01 14.16 4.63
C ARG A 171 -15.77 14.55 3.82
N PHE A 172 -15.06 15.61 4.22
CA PHE A 172 -13.82 15.98 3.53
C PHE A 172 -12.73 14.93 3.75
N ARG A 173 -12.64 14.33 4.94
CA ARG A 173 -11.73 13.22 5.23
C ARG A 173 -12.01 12.00 4.36
N ALA A 174 -13.29 11.63 4.20
CA ALA A 174 -13.72 10.55 3.32
C ALA A 174 -13.38 10.88 1.86
N ALA A 175 -13.70 12.09 1.40
CA ALA A 175 -13.46 12.54 0.04
C ALA A 175 -11.98 12.48 -0.36
N ILE A 176 -11.09 13.14 0.40
CA ILE A 176 -9.67 13.18 0.07
C ILE A 176 -9.02 11.79 0.15
N GLY A 177 -9.49 10.94 1.06
CA GLY A 177 -8.99 9.57 1.22
C GLY A 177 -9.36 8.67 0.06
N ILE A 178 -10.62 8.68 -0.38
CA ILE A 178 -11.05 7.81 -1.48
C ILE A 178 -10.52 8.27 -2.84
N ILE A 179 -10.30 9.58 -3.01
CA ILE A 179 -9.75 10.13 -4.26
C ILE A 179 -8.35 9.57 -4.52
N GLY A 180 -7.49 9.54 -3.51
CA GLY A 180 -6.14 8.99 -3.67
C GLY A 180 -6.15 7.50 -4.01
N PHE A 181 -7.07 6.72 -3.43
CA PHE A 181 -7.21 5.30 -3.76
C PHE A 181 -7.74 5.11 -5.19
N GLY A 182 -8.76 5.89 -5.56
CA GLY A 182 -9.38 5.88 -6.90
C GLY A 182 -8.38 6.17 -8.01
N PHE A 183 -7.40 7.05 -7.80
CA PHE A 183 -6.36 7.30 -8.79
C PHE A 183 -5.44 6.11 -9.06
N THR A 184 -5.11 5.32 -8.04
CA THR A 184 -4.25 4.12 -8.24
C THR A 184 -4.94 3.02 -9.05
N LYS A 185 -6.28 3.10 -9.17
CA LYS A 185 -7.11 2.25 -10.03
C LYS A 185 -7.39 2.89 -11.40
N LEU A 186 -7.68 4.19 -11.42
CA LEU A 186 -7.87 4.95 -12.66
C LEU A 186 -6.60 4.88 -13.54
N PHE A 187 -5.43 4.92 -12.91
CA PHE A 187 -4.15 4.63 -13.53
C PHE A 187 -3.65 3.28 -12.98
N PRO A 188 -3.84 2.16 -13.72
CA PRO A 188 -3.65 0.76 -13.28
C PRO A 188 -2.30 0.39 -12.61
N THR A 189 -2.00 1.01 -11.47
CA THR A 189 -0.74 0.87 -10.73
C THR A 189 -0.94 0.05 -9.46
N GLN A 190 -2.19 -0.09 -8.98
CA GLN A 190 -2.52 -0.92 -7.83
C GLN A 190 -2.48 -2.42 -8.18
N MET A 191 -3.10 -2.84 -9.27
CA MET A 191 -3.03 -4.22 -9.75
C MET A 191 -2.47 -4.16 -11.17
N PRO A 192 -1.13 -4.03 -11.31
CA PRO A 192 -0.51 -3.97 -12.62
C PRO A 192 -0.60 -5.33 -13.31
N PHE A 193 -0.51 -5.31 -14.64
CA PHE A 193 -0.49 -6.52 -15.45
C PHE A 193 0.63 -7.47 -14.98
N PRO A 194 0.41 -8.80 -14.97
CA PRO A 194 1.42 -9.76 -14.53
C PRO A 194 2.74 -9.61 -15.30
N SER A 195 3.86 -9.65 -14.58
CA SER A 195 5.19 -9.70 -15.20
C SER A 195 5.42 -11.05 -15.89
N LEU A 196 6.44 -11.15 -16.75
CA LEU A 196 6.74 -12.43 -17.43
C LEU A 196 7.06 -13.53 -16.42
N GLY A 197 7.81 -13.20 -15.36
CA GLY A 197 8.10 -14.09 -14.24
C GLY A 197 6.82 -14.61 -13.58
N LEU A 198 5.84 -13.74 -13.32
CA LEU A 198 4.54 -14.14 -12.76
C LEU A 198 3.74 -15.02 -13.74
N LEU A 199 3.76 -14.74 -15.04
CA LEU A 199 3.10 -15.57 -16.04
C LEU A 199 3.75 -16.96 -16.20
N ASN A 200 4.99 -17.12 -15.74
CA ASN A 200 5.74 -18.38 -15.76
C ASN A 200 5.59 -19.19 -14.46
N THR A 201 5.11 -18.57 -13.38
CA THR A 201 4.84 -19.23 -12.10
C THR A 201 3.66 -20.19 -12.20
N ASP A 202 3.73 -21.31 -11.47
CA ASP A 202 2.65 -22.28 -11.42
C ASP A 202 1.45 -21.71 -10.64
N PHE A 203 0.22 -21.92 -11.13
CA PHE A 203 -0.96 -21.27 -10.55
C PHE A 203 -1.17 -21.59 -9.05
N GLY A 204 -0.83 -22.80 -8.63
CA GLY A 204 -0.92 -23.24 -7.23
C GLY A 204 0.09 -22.59 -6.30
N ASP A 205 1.11 -21.90 -6.82
CA ASP A 205 2.11 -21.18 -6.02
C ASP A 205 1.66 -19.76 -5.65
N PHE A 206 0.50 -19.30 -6.10
CA PHE A 206 -0.03 -17.99 -5.73
C PHE A 206 -0.91 -18.05 -4.48
N THR A 207 -0.80 -17.04 -3.63
CA THR A 207 -1.77 -16.82 -2.56
C THR A 207 -3.13 -16.43 -3.13
N SER A 208 -4.20 -16.64 -2.36
CA SER A 208 -5.56 -16.23 -2.72
C SER A 208 -5.64 -14.75 -3.12
N GLN A 209 -4.98 -13.88 -2.34
CA GLN A 209 -4.84 -12.46 -2.64
C GLN A 209 -4.19 -12.23 -4.01
N LYS A 210 -3.06 -12.88 -4.27
CA LYS A 210 -2.31 -12.69 -5.52
C LYS A 210 -3.14 -13.13 -6.71
N ILE A 211 -3.86 -14.25 -6.62
CA ILE A 211 -4.79 -14.72 -7.65
C ILE A 211 -5.86 -13.67 -7.96
N TYR A 212 -6.51 -13.11 -6.93
CA TYR A 212 -7.51 -12.05 -7.12
C TYR A 212 -6.91 -10.82 -7.83
N TRP A 213 -5.72 -10.38 -7.39
CA TRP A 213 -5.06 -9.21 -7.95
C TRP A 213 -4.62 -9.42 -9.41
N LEU A 214 -4.09 -10.59 -9.75
CA LEU A 214 -3.72 -10.91 -11.13
C LEU A 214 -4.97 -11.01 -12.00
N SER A 215 -6.09 -11.53 -11.48
CA SER A 215 -7.37 -11.61 -12.21
C SER A 215 -7.91 -10.23 -12.58
N VAL A 216 -7.80 -9.25 -11.67
CA VAL A 216 -8.15 -7.84 -11.98
C VAL A 216 -7.10 -7.19 -12.89
N GLY A 217 -5.81 -7.48 -12.67
CA GLY A 217 -4.69 -6.90 -13.41
C GLY A 217 -4.64 -7.29 -14.90
N ILE A 218 -5.16 -8.47 -15.28
CA ILE A 218 -5.31 -8.86 -16.68
C ILE A 218 -6.49 -8.15 -17.38
N VAL A 219 -7.41 -7.52 -16.63
CA VAL A 219 -8.54 -6.73 -17.14
C VAL A 219 -8.42 -5.27 -16.66
N PRO A 220 -7.45 -4.49 -17.18
CA PRO A 220 -7.14 -3.16 -16.65
C PRO A 220 -8.32 -2.19 -16.67
N TRP A 221 -9.21 -2.29 -17.66
CA TRP A 221 -10.39 -1.42 -17.75
C TRP A 221 -11.44 -1.68 -16.66
N TYR A 222 -11.50 -2.88 -16.10
CA TYR A 222 -12.34 -3.17 -14.94
C TYR A 222 -11.83 -2.43 -13.69
N GLN A 223 -10.51 -2.42 -13.50
CA GLN A 223 -9.86 -1.62 -12.46
C GLN A 223 -10.12 -0.12 -12.68
N VAL A 224 -9.98 0.38 -13.92
CA VAL A 224 -10.28 1.78 -14.28
C VAL A 224 -11.72 2.15 -13.91
N PHE A 225 -12.69 1.30 -14.23
CA PHE A 225 -14.09 1.51 -13.84
C PHE A 225 -14.26 1.65 -12.32
N GLY A 226 -13.63 0.76 -11.54
CA GLY A 226 -13.60 0.89 -10.08
C GLY A 226 -12.99 2.23 -9.62
N GLY A 227 -11.90 2.67 -10.24
CA GLY A 227 -11.29 3.97 -9.97
C GLY A 227 -12.22 5.15 -10.28
N VAL A 228 -12.98 5.09 -11.37
CA VAL A 228 -13.99 6.11 -11.71
C VAL A 228 -15.08 6.16 -10.64
N VAL A 229 -15.61 5.02 -10.21
CA VAL A 229 -16.64 4.97 -9.14
C VAL A 229 -16.12 5.60 -7.85
N GLU A 230 -14.89 5.31 -7.46
CA GLU A 230 -14.25 5.86 -6.24
C GLU A 230 -14.00 7.36 -6.34
N LEU A 231 -13.50 7.84 -7.50
CA LEU A 231 -13.29 9.25 -7.75
C LEU A 231 -14.61 10.03 -7.80
N LEU A 232 -15.66 9.47 -8.38
CA LEU A 232 -17.00 10.05 -8.39
C LEU A 232 -17.56 10.15 -6.96
N ALA A 233 -17.43 9.09 -6.15
CA ALA A 233 -17.83 9.12 -4.75
C ALA A 233 -17.11 10.26 -4.00
N GLY A 234 -15.79 10.38 -4.16
CA GLY A 234 -14.99 11.45 -3.57
C GLY A 234 -15.37 12.85 -4.04
N ALA A 235 -15.57 13.04 -5.35
CA ALA A 235 -15.98 14.32 -5.93
C ALA A 235 -17.33 14.80 -5.38
N LEU A 236 -18.32 13.90 -5.31
CA LEU A 236 -19.66 14.21 -4.82
C LEU A 236 -19.64 14.60 -3.34
N LEU A 237 -18.74 14.02 -2.53
CA LEU A 237 -18.61 14.37 -1.11
C LEU A 237 -18.14 15.83 -0.90
N PHE A 238 -17.39 16.44 -1.82
CA PHE A 238 -17.01 17.86 -1.68
C PHE A 238 -18.20 18.83 -1.73
N PHE A 239 -19.34 18.44 -2.31
CA PHE A 239 -20.51 19.31 -2.47
C PHE A 239 -21.63 18.83 -1.55
N LYS A 240 -22.16 19.77 -0.73
CA LYS A 240 -23.18 19.41 0.28
C LYS A 240 -24.45 18.85 -0.34
N LYS A 241 -24.79 19.28 -1.56
CA LYS A 241 -25.99 18.86 -2.30
C LYS A 241 -25.90 17.43 -2.84
N THR A 242 -24.69 16.90 -2.99
CA THR A 242 -24.44 15.56 -3.55
C THR A 242 -23.81 14.61 -2.55
N ALA A 243 -23.61 15.05 -1.31
CA ALA A 243 -22.92 14.29 -0.28
C ALA A 243 -23.61 12.96 0.03
N THR A 244 -24.95 12.93 0.02
CA THR A 244 -25.75 11.72 0.20
C THR A 244 -25.43 10.68 -0.88
N PHE A 245 -25.43 11.06 -2.16
CA PHE A 245 -25.06 10.17 -3.27
C PHE A 245 -23.61 9.71 -3.19
N GLY A 246 -22.69 10.63 -2.86
CA GLY A 246 -21.28 10.30 -2.65
C GLY A 246 -21.10 9.29 -1.52
N ALA A 247 -21.86 9.41 -0.43
CA ALA A 247 -21.83 8.48 0.70
C ALA A 247 -22.41 7.10 0.33
N ILE A 248 -23.51 7.05 -0.44
CA ILE A 248 -24.09 5.78 -0.93
C ILE A 248 -23.07 5.05 -1.79
N LEU A 249 -22.47 5.74 -2.77
CA LEU A 249 -21.45 5.14 -3.63
C LEU A 249 -20.23 4.69 -2.83
N LEU A 250 -19.78 5.50 -1.86
CA LEU A 250 -18.67 5.14 -0.98
C LEU A 250 -18.99 3.89 -0.15
N ILE A 251 -20.17 3.80 0.47
CA ILE A 251 -20.57 2.64 1.26
C ILE A 251 -20.65 1.39 0.38
N GLY A 252 -21.29 1.48 -0.78
CA GLY A 252 -21.45 0.35 -1.69
C GLY A 252 -20.11 -0.17 -2.22
N ALA A 253 -19.29 0.72 -2.78
CA ALA A 253 -17.99 0.33 -3.36
C ALA A 253 -17.01 -0.17 -2.28
N LEU A 254 -16.89 0.54 -1.16
CA LEU A 254 -15.90 0.18 -0.13
C LEU A 254 -16.39 -0.98 0.74
N GLY A 255 -17.71 -1.17 0.86
CA GLY A 255 -18.30 -2.33 1.51
C GLY A 255 -17.96 -3.63 0.77
N ASP A 256 -18.11 -3.64 -0.55
CA ASP A 256 -17.68 -4.76 -1.39
C ASP A 256 -16.17 -5.02 -1.27
N ILE A 257 -15.35 -3.97 -1.38
CA ILE A 257 -13.89 -4.06 -1.22
C ILE A 257 -13.52 -4.60 0.17
N THR A 258 -14.19 -4.17 1.23
CA THR A 258 -13.99 -4.71 2.58
C THR A 258 -14.22 -6.21 2.60
N PHE A 259 -15.33 -6.68 2.02
CA PHE A 259 -15.66 -8.11 2.02
C PHE A 259 -14.65 -8.93 1.21
N VAL A 260 -14.30 -8.47 -0.01
CA VAL A 260 -13.28 -9.10 -0.84
C VAL A 260 -11.94 -9.21 -0.11
N ASN A 261 -11.55 -8.18 0.64
CA ASN A 261 -10.31 -8.22 1.42
C ASN A 261 -10.33 -9.23 2.56
N TYR A 262 -11.48 -9.46 3.19
CA TYR A 262 -11.62 -10.56 4.15
C TYR A 262 -11.58 -11.92 3.48
N ALA A 263 -12.26 -12.07 2.34
CA ALA A 263 -12.38 -13.34 1.62
C ALA A 263 -11.04 -13.80 1.02
N TYR A 264 -10.24 -12.87 0.50
CA TYR A 264 -8.97 -13.15 -0.17
C TYR A 264 -7.72 -12.79 0.66
N ASP A 265 -7.88 -12.45 1.95
CA ASP A 265 -6.80 -11.99 2.85
C ASP A 265 -5.97 -10.82 2.28
N GLY A 266 -6.65 -9.83 1.70
CA GLY A 266 -6.03 -8.71 0.98
C GLY A 266 -5.34 -7.65 1.86
N GLY A 267 -5.40 -7.80 3.18
CA GLY A 267 -4.66 -6.97 4.15
C GLY A 267 -5.14 -5.52 4.30
N VAL A 268 -6.12 -5.03 3.52
CA VAL A 268 -6.60 -3.63 3.58
C VAL A 268 -8.05 -3.46 4.05
N HIS A 269 -8.68 -4.50 4.59
CA HIS A 269 -10.10 -4.47 5.03
C HIS A 269 -10.41 -3.39 6.06
N VAL A 270 -9.53 -3.14 7.03
CA VAL A 270 -9.74 -2.09 8.07
C VAL A 270 -9.83 -0.71 7.42
N TYR A 271 -8.92 -0.43 6.48
CA TYR A 271 -8.88 0.86 5.80
C TYR A 271 -10.04 1.02 4.80
N ALA A 272 -10.48 -0.06 4.14
CA ALA A 272 -11.70 -0.02 3.33
C ALA A 272 -12.94 0.21 4.20
N PHE A 273 -13.06 -0.51 5.32
CA PHE A 273 -14.21 -0.41 6.23
C PHE A 273 -14.26 0.95 6.93
N TYR A 274 -13.11 1.62 7.09
CA TYR A 274 -13.03 2.98 7.58
C TYR A 274 -13.88 3.94 6.74
N PHE A 275 -13.82 3.83 5.41
CA PHE A 275 -14.63 4.64 4.52
C PHE A 275 -16.11 4.28 4.56
N VAL A 276 -16.45 3.01 4.77
CA VAL A 276 -17.83 2.58 5.04
C VAL A 276 -18.37 3.25 6.30
N LEU A 277 -17.57 3.29 7.38
CA LEU A 277 -17.91 3.96 8.63
C LEU A 277 -18.09 5.48 8.45
N LEU A 278 -17.17 6.15 7.74
CA LEU A 278 -17.30 7.57 7.46
C LEU A 278 -18.52 7.88 6.56
N GLY A 279 -18.72 7.10 5.50
CA GLY A 279 -19.89 7.23 4.62
C GLY A 279 -21.19 7.04 5.37
N SER A 280 -21.25 6.03 6.25
CA SER A 280 -22.40 5.75 7.12
C SER A 280 -22.72 6.95 8.02
N PHE A 281 -21.70 7.60 8.58
CA PHE A 281 -21.89 8.82 9.36
C PHE A 281 -22.42 9.99 8.52
N VAL A 282 -21.92 10.17 7.30
CA VAL A 282 -22.36 11.24 6.40
C VAL A 282 -23.84 11.07 6.03
N ILE A 283 -24.29 9.85 5.74
CA ILE A 283 -25.68 9.58 5.34
C ILE A 283 -26.65 9.45 6.53
N ALA A 284 -26.16 9.27 7.76
CA ALA A 284 -26.99 8.94 8.92
C ALA A 284 -28.19 9.88 9.13
N ALA A 285 -28.04 11.19 8.90
CA ALA A 285 -29.14 12.15 9.03
C ALA A 285 -30.16 12.08 7.89
N ASP A 286 -29.76 11.56 6.72
CA ASP A 286 -30.59 11.43 5.54
C ASP A 286 -31.33 10.08 5.51
N VAL A 287 -30.84 9.04 6.18
CA VAL A 287 -31.46 7.69 6.19
C VAL A 287 -32.95 7.72 6.55
N PRO A 288 -33.42 8.35 7.64
CA PRO A 288 -34.86 8.38 7.94
C PRO A 288 -35.68 9.08 6.87
N ARG A 289 -35.10 10.08 6.18
CA ARG A 289 -35.77 10.84 5.13
C ARG A 289 -35.86 10.03 3.85
N LEU A 290 -34.77 9.37 3.47
CA LEU A 290 -34.73 8.48 2.32
C LEU A 290 -35.68 7.30 2.54
N TYR A 291 -35.74 6.74 3.75
CA TYR A 291 -36.70 5.69 4.08
C TYR A 291 -38.14 6.18 3.98
N ASN A 292 -38.46 7.34 4.58
CA ASN A 292 -39.79 7.92 4.48
C ASN A 292 -40.19 8.19 3.02
N LEU A 293 -39.28 8.72 2.21
CA LEU A 293 -39.55 9.09 0.83
C LEU A 293 -39.63 7.87 -0.12
N LEU A 294 -38.66 6.97 -0.05
CA LEU A 294 -38.48 5.89 -1.03
C LEU A 294 -39.15 4.58 -0.64
N ILE A 295 -39.32 4.32 0.66
CA ILE A 295 -39.89 3.06 1.17
C ILE A 295 -41.31 3.27 1.67
N LEU A 296 -41.54 4.33 2.47
CA LEU A 296 -42.89 4.64 2.98
C LEU A 296 -43.70 5.55 2.05
N GLU A 297 -43.09 6.06 0.97
CA GLU A 297 -43.71 6.95 -0.02
C GLU A 297 -44.35 8.21 0.60
N ARG A 298 -43.81 8.69 1.72
CA ARG A 298 -44.29 9.87 2.45
C ARG A 298 -43.59 11.11 1.95
N TYR A 299 -44.38 12.16 1.71
CA TYR A 299 -43.87 13.50 1.45
C TYR A 299 -42.89 13.91 2.54
N THR A 300 -41.64 14.19 2.16
CA THR A 300 -40.55 14.43 3.09
C THR A 300 -39.83 15.73 2.73
N VAL A 301 -39.82 16.69 3.65
CA VAL A 301 -39.13 17.96 3.48
C VAL A 301 -37.71 17.85 4.05
N PRO A 302 -36.66 18.15 3.27
CA PRO A 302 -35.29 18.08 3.77
C PRO A 302 -35.00 19.26 4.70
N HIS A 303 -34.70 18.98 5.98
CA HIS A 303 -34.31 20.01 6.95
C HIS A 303 -32.78 20.09 7.06
N PHE A 304 -32.21 21.27 6.76
CA PHE A 304 -30.76 21.48 6.86
C PHE A 304 -30.45 22.60 7.84
N TYR A 305 -29.54 22.33 8.78
CA TYR A 305 -28.92 23.39 9.57
C TYR A 305 -27.76 24.00 8.78
N TYR A 306 -27.73 25.32 8.70
CA TYR A 306 -26.62 26.07 8.11
C TYR A 306 -26.07 27.06 9.13
N PRO A 307 -24.74 27.13 9.33
CA PRO A 307 -24.15 28.25 10.04
C PRO A 307 -24.48 29.56 9.35
N ASP A 308 -24.58 30.64 10.13
CA ASP A 308 -24.71 31.97 9.58
C ASP A 308 -23.43 32.38 8.83
N TYR A 309 -23.59 32.71 7.54
CA TYR A 309 -22.53 33.18 6.64
C TYR A 309 -22.75 34.63 6.19
N SER A 310 -23.52 35.40 6.96
CA SER A 310 -23.81 36.82 6.72
C SER A 310 -22.56 37.66 6.44
N LYS A 311 -21.42 37.35 7.07
CA LYS A 311 -20.15 38.03 6.81
C LYS A 311 -19.48 37.54 5.51
N PRO A 312 -19.16 38.44 4.55
CA PRO A 312 -18.52 38.08 3.28
C PRO A 312 -17.22 37.28 3.44
N ALA A 313 -16.42 37.57 4.46
CA ALA A 313 -15.16 36.88 4.74
C ALA A 313 -15.34 35.36 4.89
N TYR A 314 -16.36 34.89 5.63
CA TYR A 314 -16.62 33.47 5.82
C TYR A 314 -17.06 32.77 4.52
N LYS A 315 -17.78 33.49 3.65
CA LYS A 315 -18.16 33.01 2.32
C LYS A 315 -16.92 32.80 1.45
N TYR A 316 -16.03 33.79 1.37
CA TYR A 316 -14.81 33.70 0.56
C TYR A 316 -13.82 32.66 1.08
N ILE A 317 -13.57 32.60 2.39
CA ILE A 317 -12.69 31.58 3.00
C ILE A 317 -13.18 30.17 2.66
N ARG A 318 -14.49 29.92 2.79
CA ARG A 318 -15.07 28.61 2.48
C ARG A 318 -14.88 28.21 1.02
N PHE A 319 -15.10 29.14 0.09
CA PHE A 319 -14.88 28.88 -1.33
C PHE A 319 -13.40 28.68 -1.64
N GLY A 320 -12.52 29.51 -1.08
CA GLY A 320 -11.07 29.41 -1.24
C GLY A 320 -10.52 28.08 -0.72
N LEU A 321 -10.85 27.69 0.51
CA LEU A 321 -10.42 26.41 1.08
C LEU A 321 -10.95 25.22 0.27
N LYS A 322 -12.21 25.27 -0.17
CA LYS A 322 -12.77 24.20 -1.00
C LYS A 322 -12.07 24.12 -2.36
N ALA A 323 -11.87 25.25 -3.03
CA ALA A 323 -11.18 25.31 -4.32
C ALA A 323 -9.74 24.80 -4.20
N LEU A 324 -9.03 25.17 -3.13
CA LEU A 324 -7.69 24.69 -2.82
C LEU A 324 -7.65 23.17 -2.65
N VAL A 325 -8.56 22.59 -1.87
CA VAL A 325 -8.62 21.14 -1.68
C VAL A 325 -8.90 20.42 -3.00
N ILE A 326 -9.84 20.93 -3.81
CA ILE A 326 -10.12 20.36 -5.13
C ILE A 326 -8.90 20.49 -6.05
N LEU A 327 -8.22 21.64 -6.07
CA LEU A 327 -7.02 21.85 -6.87
C LEU A 327 -5.91 20.87 -6.49
N ILE A 328 -5.66 20.65 -5.19
CA ILE A 328 -4.64 19.71 -4.72
C ILE A 328 -5.02 18.27 -5.09
N PHE A 329 -6.23 17.82 -4.76
CA PHE A 329 -6.62 16.41 -4.88
C PHE A 329 -7.13 16.02 -6.28
N PHE A 330 -7.58 16.94 -7.13
CA PHE A 330 -7.97 16.64 -8.52
C PHE A 330 -7.04 17.27 -9.56
N GLY A 331 -6.40 18.40 -9.28
CA GLY A 331 -5.44 19.01 -10.20
C GLY A 331 -4.05 18.41 -10.04
N VAL A 332 -3.40 18.74 -8.92
CA VAL A 332 -2.00 18.36 -8.66
C VAL A 332 -1.85 16.84 -8.56
N LEU A 333 -2.74 16.16 -7.82
CA LEU A 333 -2.68 14.71 -7.67
C LEU A 333 -2.83 13.99 -9.02
N THR A 334 -3.79 14.39 -9.87
CA THR A 334 -3.93 13.83 -11.23
C THR A 334 -2.64 13.99 -12.04
N TYR A 335 -2.06 15.19 -12.04
CA TYR A 335 -0.79 15.44 -12.73
C TYR A 335 0.30 14.49 -12.22
N THR A 336 0.48 14.39 -10.91
CA THR A 336 1.51 13.52 -10.33
C THR A 336 1.24 12.03 -10.54
N GLU A 337 -0.03 11.60 -10.60
CA GLU A 337 -0.40 10.21 -10.85
C GLU A 337 -0.20 9.81 -12.32
N VAL A 338 -0.42 10.73 -13.27
CA VAL A 338 -0.06 10.52 -14.68
C VAL A 338 1.46 10.33 -14.82
N ILE A 339 2.25 11.11 -14.09
CA ILE A 339 3.72 10.98 -14.08
C ILE A 339 4.13 9.65 -13.44
N ASN A 340 3.58 9.28 -12.29
CA ASN A 340 3.77 8.00 -11.61
C ASN A 340 3.47 6.83 -12.56
N PHE A 341 2.28 6.81 -13.17
CA PHE A 341 1.86 5.76 -14.09
C PHE A 341 2.80 5.61 -15.30
N LYS A 342 3.28 6.71 -15.88
CA LYS A 342 4.11 6.67 -17.09
C LYS A 342 5.58 6.35 -16.80
N TYR A 343 6.12 6.82 -15.67
CA TYR A 343 7.58 6.93 -15.51
C TYR A 343 8.11 6.43 -14.17
N ASP A 344 7.29 6.32 -13.13
CA ASP A 344 7.76 5.89 -11.81
C ASP A 344 6.74 5.00 -11.06
N PRO A 345 6.22 3.92 -11.68
CA PRO A 345 5.10 3.17 -11.12
C PRO A 345 5.48 2.50 -9.80
N TYR A 346 4.69 2.69 -8.74
CA TYR A 346 5.12 2.31 -7.40
C TYR A 346 5.21 0.80 -7.09
N LYS A 347 4.53 -0.06 -7.87
CA LYS A 347 4.55 -1.53 -7.69
C LYS A 347 5.56 -2.26 -8.56
N GLN A 348 5.99 -1.64 -9.67
CA GLN A 348 6.94 -2.22 -10.62
C GLN A 348 8.22 -1.38 -10.63
N PRO A 349 9.42 -2.00 -10.70
CA PRO A 349 10.67 -1.26 -10.89
C PRO A 349 10.57 -0.24 -12.02
N ALA A 350 11.00 1.02 -11.81
CA ALA A 350 10.92 2.07 -12.83
C ALA A 350 12.12 2.12 -13.78
N THR A 351 13.25 1.56 -13.35
CA THR A 351 14.46 1.54 -14.16
C THR A 351 14.32 0.54 -15.31
N ALA A 352 14.58 1.01 -16.53
CA ALA A 352 14.60 0.18 -17.72
C ALA A 352 15.66 -0.94 -17.62
N GLY A 353 15.24 -2.18 -17.89
CA GLY A 353 16.16 -3.30 -18.00
C GLY A 353 16.93 -3.28 -19.32
N LEU A 354 18.04 -4.02 -19.40
CA LEU A 354 18.85 -4.13 -20.62
C LEU A 354 18.03 -4.70 -21.78
N LYS A 355 17.80 -3.88 -22.82
CA LYS A 355 16.93 -4.23 -23.96
C LYS A 355 17.32 -5.55 -24.64
N THR A 356 18.62 -5.78 -24.79
CA THR A 356 19.17 -6.99 -25.42
C THR A 356 18.84 -8.26 -24.62
N LEU A 357 18.76 -8.17 -23.29
CA LEU A 357 18.51 -9.34 -22.43
C LEU A 357 17.02 -9.63 -22.24
N ARG A 358 16.09 -8.75 -22.61
CA ARG A 358 14.65 -8.89 -22.29
C ARG A 358 14.05 -10.17 -22.90
N GLY A 359 13.33 -10.93 -22.09
CA GLY A 359 12.54 -12.09 -22.52
C GLY A 359 12.66 -13.32 -21.63
N ASN A 360 12.04 -14.42 -22.09
CA ASN A 360 12.11 -15.74 -21.46
C ASN A 360 13.26 -16.55 -22.04
N TYR A 361 13.89 -17.37 -21.21
CA TYR A 361 15.05 -18.18 -21.57
C TYR A 361 14.95 -19.60 -21.02
N ASN A 362 15.32 -20.57 -21.86
CA ASN A 362 15.63 -21.91 -21.42
C ASN A 362 17.07 -21.95 -20.91
N VAL A 363 17.29 -22.62 -19.79
CA VAL A 363 18.64 -22.87 -19.27
C VAL A 363 19.16 -24.15 -19.92
N THR A 364 20.08 -24.01 -20.87
CA THR A 364 20.59 -25.16 -21.65
C THR A 364 21.85 -25.75 -21.03
N GLU A 365 22.72 -24.91 -20.45
CA GLU A 365 23.91 -25.35 -19.72
C GLU A 365 23.94 -24.69 -18.34
N PHE A 366 24.31 -25.45 -17.31
CA PHE A 366 24.42 -24.94 -15.94
C PHE A 366 25.59 -25.63 -15.23
N LYS A 367 26.57 -24.85 -14.77
CA LYS A 367 27.73 -25.36 -14.02
C LYS A 367 27.92 -24.56 -12.75
N ILE A 368 28.28 -25.27 -11.68
CA ILE A 368 28.73 -24.69 -10.42
C ILE A 368 30.13 -25.22 -10.13
N ASN A 369 31.09 -24.34 -9.83
CA ASN A 369 32.48 -24.72 -9.58
C ASN A 369 33.08 -25.57 -10.70
N GLY A 370 32.71 -25.25 -11.94
CA GLY A 370 33.13 -25.96 -13.15
C GLY A 370 32.40 -27.29 -13.40
N GLN A 371 31.67 -27.81 -12.41
CA GLN A 371 30.94 -29.07 -12.53
C GLN A 371 29.57 -28.84 -13.19
N GLU A 372 29.30 -29.59 -14.24
CA GLU A 372 28.00 -29.56 -14.91
C GLU A 372 26.92 -30.23 -14.05
N ILE A 373 25.82 -29.51 -13.87
CA ILE A 373 24.61 -30.02 -13.21
C ILE A 373 23.58 -30.22 -14.31
N PRO A 374 23.29 -31.46 -14.75
CA PRO A 374 22.35 -31.72 -15.83
C PRO A 374 20.93 -31.29 -15.46
N TYR A 375 20.06 -31.13 -16.47
CA TYR A 375 18.67 -30.79 -16.21
C TYR A 375 17.97 -31.86 -15.38
N SER A 376 17.41 -31.44 -14.25
CA SER A 376 16.50 -32.24 -13.44
C SER A 376 15.40 -31.35 -12.88
N PRO A 377 14.11 -31.73 -13.01
CA PRO A 377 13.01 -30.97 -12.42
C PRO A 377 13.04 -31.00 -10.88
N LEU A 378 13.82 -31.90 -10.28
CA LEU A 378 13.93 -32.06 -8.84
C LEU A 378 15.13 -31.31 -8.23
N ASP A 379 16.00 -30.75 -9.07
CA ASP A 379 17.21 -30.07 -8.60
C ASP A 379 16.91 -28.73 -7.92
N SER A 380 17.44 -28.56 -6.71
CA SER A 380 17.19 -27.39 -5.85
C SER A 380 18.14 -26.21 -6.09
N VAL A 381 19.16 -26.39 -6.92
CA VAL A 381 20.21 -25.40 -7.24
C VAL A 381 20.13 -24.97 -8.71
N ARG A 382 19.98 -25.93 -9.63
CA ARG A 382 19.92 -25.66 -11.07
C ARG A 382 18.70 -24.81 -11.42
N TRP A 383 18.94 -23.75 -12.19
CA TRP A 383 17.87 -22.95 -12.75
C TRP A 383 17.15 -23.74 -13.85
N LYS A 384 15.82 -23.82 -13.75
CA LYS A 384 14.97 -24.47 -14.75
C LYS A 384 14.75 -23.56 -15.97
N GLU A 385 14.44 -22.30 -15.68
CA GLU A 385 14.23 -21.25 -16.66
C GLU A 385 14.65 -19.90 -16.05
N ALA A 386 14.88 -18.92 -16.91
CA ALA A 386 15.20 -17.56 -16.52
C ALA A 386 14.39 -16.55 -17.33
N THR A 387 14.16 -15.37 -16.76
CA THR A 387 13.38 -14.31 -17.39
C THR A 387 13.96 -12.96 -17.02
N PHE A 388 14.30 -12.17 -18.03
CA PHE A 388 14.64 -10.76 -17.86
C PHE A 388 13.43 -9.91 -18.23
N GLU A 389 12.98 -9.11 -17.27
CA GLU A 389 11.81 -8.25 -17.43
C GLU A 389 12.11 -7.00 -18.26
N LYS A 390 11.07 -6.22 -18.58
CA LYS A 390 11.23 -4.90 -19.23
C LYS A 390 12.02 -3.91 -18.34
N TRP A 391 12.04 -4.16 -17.04
CA TRP A 391 12.77 -3.41 -16.02
C TRP A 391 13.94 -4.20 -15.41
N THR A 392 14.65 -3.63 -14.45
CA THR A 392 15.82 -4.23 -13.78
C THR A 392 15.46 -5.37 -12.83
N THR A 393 14.87 -6.44 -13.35
CA THR A 393 14.64 -7.69 -12.60
C THR A 393 14.95 -8.91 -13.46
N LEU A 394 15.72 -9.83 -12.87
CA LEU A 394 15.96 -11.18 -13.35
C LEU A 394 15.18 -12.13 -12.44
N THR A 395 14.32 -12.96 -13.01
CA THR A 395 13.70 -14.06 -12.29
C THR A 395 14.18 -15.40 -12.81
N PHE A 396 14.27 -16.39 -11.94
CA PHE A 396 14.58 -17.77 -12.32
C PHE A 396 13.89 -18.75 -11.36
N ARG A 397 13.63 -19.96 -11.84
CA ARG A 397 12.94 -21.00 -11.07
C ARG A 397 13.90 -22.12 -10.66
N VAL A 398 13.87 -22.50 -9.38
CA VAL A 398 14.60 -23.66 -8.82
C VAL A 398 13.63 -24.59 -8.10
N ASN A 399 13.95 -25.87 -7.90
CA ASN A 399 13.10 -26.76 -7.09
C ASN A 399 13.34 -26.56 -5.58
N LYS A 400 13.12 -25.33 -5.09
CA LYS A 400 13.31 -24.97 -3.69
C LYS A 400 12.27 -23.91 -3.27
N PRO A 401 11.44 -24.20 -2.26
CA PRO A 401 10.46 -23.24 -1.76
C PRO A 401 11.10 -21.91 -1.34
N VAL A 402 10.48 -20.80 -1.75
CA VAL A 402 10.80 -19.45 -1.31
C VAL A 402 9.93 -19.04 -0.12
N VAL A 403 10.48 -18.19 0.76
CA VAL A 403 9.69 -17.61 1.86
C VAL A 403 8.66 -16.66 1.25
N VAL A 404 7.37 -16.92 1.48
CA VAL A 404 6.29 -16.09 0.94
C VAL A 404 6.33 -14.71 1.59
N ASP A 405 6.33 -13.67 0.76
CA ASP A 405 6.13 -12.29 1.21
C ASP A 405 4.61 -12.00 1.31
N PRO A 406 4.04 -11.84 2.53
CA PRO A 406 2.62 -11.59 2.72
C PRO A 406 2.25 -10.11 2.47
N SER A 407 3.18 -9.27 2.01
CA SER A 407 2.90 -7.89 1.65
C SER A 407 2.07 -7.79 0.36
N ASN A 408 1.62 -6.57 0.07
CA ASN A 408 0.88 -6.26 -1.15
C ASN A 408 1.81 -5.99 -2.36
N GLY A 409 3.12 -6.19 -2.20
CA GLY A 409 4.12 -5.92 -3.23
C GLY A 409 4.26 -4.45 -3.63
N GLY A 410 3.51 -3.57 -2.97
CA GLY A 410 3.70 -2.14 -2.97
C GLY A 410 4.55 -1.73 -1.76
N GLY A 411 5.13 -0.54 -1.84
CA GLY A 411 6.11 -0.04 -0.88
C GLY A 411 6.26 1.46 -1.09
N SER A 412 6.42 2.28 -0.04
CA SER A 412 7.19 3.51 -0.23
C SER A 412 8.64 3.15 0.07
N PRO A 413 9.37 2.75 -0.97
CA PRO A 413 10.55 3.52 -1.31
C PRO A 413 10.83 3.58 -2.82
N MET A 414 11.53 4.65 -3.19
CA MET A 414 11.81 5.05 -4.56
C MET A 414 12.77 4.13 -5.32
N ARG A 415 13.44 3.22 -4.58
CA ARG A 415 14.44 2.27 -5.07
C ARG A 415 13.80 0.98 -5.57
N ASP A 416 14.25 0.49 -6.71
CA ASP A 416 13.62 -0.63 -7.40
C ASP A 416 13.74 -1.98 -6.68
N ILE A 417 14.82 -2.16 -5.90
CA ILE A 417 15.03 -3.33 -5.02
C ILE A 417 13.88 -3.54 -4.00
N GLN A 418 13.10 -2.49 -3.73
CA GLN A 418 12.02 -2.53 -2.75
C GLN A 418 10.63 -2.57 -3.39
N ARG A 419 10.53 -2.61 -4.73
CA ARG A 419 9.28 -2.83 -5.45
C ARG A 419 9.13 -4.33 -5.71
N THR A 420 8.34 -4.99 -4.86
CA THR A 420 8.33 -6.44 -4.72
C THR A 420 7.08 -7.12 -5.27
N PHE A 421 6.29 -6.43 -6.11
CA PHE A 421 5.06 -7.02 -6.67
C PHE A 421 5.26 -8.37 -7.36
N GLU A 422 6.42 -8.60 -7.96
CA GLU A 422 6.77 -9.85 -8.65
C GLU A 422 6.97 -11.05 -7.71
N ILE A 423 7.17 -10.81 -6.41
CA ILE A 423 7.38 -11.86 -5.40
C ILE A 423 6.31 -11.88 -4.30
N ALA A 424 5.61 -10.77 -4.10
CA ALA A 424 4.52 -10.68 -3.14
C ALA A 424 3.42 -11.69 -3.45
N GLY A 425 3.03 -12.48 -2.45
CA GLY A 425 2.05 -13.56 -2.58
C GLY A 425 2.45 -14.66 -3.57
N THR A 426 3.74 -14.82 -3.86
CA THR A 426 4.28 -15.86 -4.75
C THR A 426 5.16 -16.82 -3.97
N ALA A 427 4.81 -18.11 -4.03
CA ALA A 427 5.50 -19.22 -3.37
C ALA A 427 6.30 -20.05 -4.39
N GLY A 428 6.47 -21.34 -4.10
CA GLY A 428 7.16 -22.28 -4.96
C GLY A 428 8.62 -21.93 -5.16
N GLY A 429 9.11 -22.11 -6.39
CA GLY A 429 10.52 -22.01 -6.74
C GLY A 429 10.99 -20.68 -7.34
N GLN A 430 10.09 -19.70 -7.47
CA GLN A 430 10.33 -18.50 -8.26
C GLN A 430 11.16 -17.47 -7.47
N ARG A 431 12.41 -17.27 -7.87
CA ARG A 431 13.31 -16.25 -7.30
C ARG A 431 13.29 -15.00 -8.17
N ALA A 432 13.42 -13.82 -7.55
CA ALA A 432 13.56 -12.54 -8.26
C ALA A 432 14.70 -11.71 -7.69
N PHE A 433 15.59 -11.25 -8.56
CA PHE A 433 16.72 -10.41 -8.23
C PHE A 433 16.63 -9.09 -8.99
N HIS A 434 16.79 -7.98 -8.27
CA HIS A 434 17.06 -6.69 -8.90
C HIS A 434 18.52 -6.67 -9.37
N TYR A 435 18.82 -6.03 -10.50
CA TYR A 435 20.19 -5.89 -10.98
C TYR A 435 20.56 -4.45 -11.29
N TYR A 436 21.79 -4.08 -10.93
CA TYR A 436 22.47 -2.92 -11.48
C TYR A 436 23.35 -3.39 -12.64
N ALA A 437 23.26 -2.72 -13.79
CA ALA A 437 23.99 -3.11 -15.00
C ALA A 437 25.17 -2.18 -15.26
N ASP A 438 26.39 -2.72 -15.13
CA ASP A 438 27.57 -2.13 -15.74
C ASP A 438 27.60 -2.55 -17.21
N THR A 439 27.23 -1.63 -18.10
CA THR A 439 27.17 -1.90 -19.55
C THR A 439 28.52 -1.80 -20.24
N VAL A 440 29.52 -1.19 -19.60
CA VAL A 440 30.89 -1.04 -20.10
C VAL A 440 31.63 -2.36 -19.91
N GLU A 441 31.63 -2.87 -18.68
CA GLU A 441 32.30 -4.13 -18.30
C GLU A 441 31.41 -5.38 -18.50
N ARG A 442 30.16 -5.16 -18.92
CA ARG A 442 29.13 -6.20 -19.10
C ARG A 442 28.91 -7.05 -17.85
N VAL A 443 28.71 -6.39 -16.71
CA VAL A 443 28.48 -7.04 -15.41
C VAL A 443 27.10 -6.69 -14.87
N LEU A 444 26.39 -7.69 -14.35
CA LEU A 444 25.16 -7.56 -13.60
C LEU A 444 25.46 -7.76 -12.11
N TYR A 445 25.18 -6.74 -11.31
CA TYR A 445 25.24 -6.81 -9.85
C TYR A 445 23.84 -7.08 -9.33
N LEU A 446 23.56 -8.32 -8.94
CA LEU A 446 22.23 -8.77 -8.60
C LEU A 446 22.03 -8.83 -7.08
N GLN A 447 20.84 -8.46 -6.63
CA GLN A 447 20.45 -8.48 -5.23
C GLN A 447 19.02 -9.03 -5.08
N ASP A 448 18.84 -9.98 -4.17
CA ASP A 448 17.56 -10.66 -3.96
C ASP A 448 16.48 -9.68 -3.49
N LYS A 449 15.35 -9.66 -4.20
CA LYS A 449 14.21 -8.80 -3.87
C LYS A 449 13.48 -9.28 -2.62
N ASN A 450 13.57 -10.56 -2.25
CA ASN A 450 12.90 -11.14 -1.10
C ASN A 450 13.60 -10.79 0.23
N ALA A 451 13.24 -9.63 0.79
CA ALA A 451 13.75 -9.16 2.06
C ALA A 451 13.33 -10.04 3.25
N VAL A 452 12.18 -10.71 3.15
CA VAL A 452 11.64 -11.56 4.22
C VAL A 452 12.51 -12.80 4.39
N ALA A 453 12.92 -13.42 3.28
CA ALA A 453 13.87 -14.53 3.27
C ALA A 453 15.24 -14.16 3.88
N ALA A 454 15.67 -12.91 3.73
CA ALA A 454 16.89 -12.42 4.37
C ALA A 454 16.74 -12.25 5.89
N ARG A 455 15.54 -11.87 6.36
CA ARG A 455 15.24 -11.68 7.79
C ARG A 455 14.98 -12.99 8.53
N SER A 456 14.38 -13.99 7.90
CA SER A 456 14.15 -15.30 8.54
C SER A 456 15.47 -16.00 8.90
N LYS A 457 16.54 -15.75 8.13
CA LYS A 457 17.90 -16.22 8.41
C LYS A 457 18.60 -15.48 9.56
N ASP A 458 18.05 -14.38 10.07
CA ASP A 458 18.56 -13.61 11.21
C ASP A 458 17.40 -13.24 12.19
N PRO A 459 16.91 -14.22 12.98
CA PRO A 459 15.74 -14.05 13.84
C PRO A 459 15.94 -13.03 14.98
N GLY A 460 17.16 -12.53 15.21
CA GLY A 460 17.45 -11.48 16.18
C GLY A 460 16.88 -10.10 15.82
N ASN A 461 16.31 -9.94 14.62
CA ASN A 461 15.85 -8.66 14.06
C ASN A 461 14.45 -8.70 13.39
N LEU A 462 13.53 -9.50 13.94
CA LEU A 462 12.18 -9.71 13.39
C LEU A 462 11.24 -8.49 13.50
N ASP A 463 11.53 -7.53 14.38
CA ASP A 463 10.64 -6.38 14.65
C ASP A 463 10.93 -5.15 13.77
N GLY A 464 12.05 -5.14 13.04
CA GLY A 464 12.52 -3.97 12.28
C GLY A 464 12.79 -2.72 13.13
N SER A 465 12.71 -2.81 14.47
CA SER A 465 13.00 -1.72 15.41
C SER A 465 14.50 -1.55 15.61
N LYS A 466 15.26 -2.63 15.43
CA LYS A 466 16.70 -2.54 15.17
C LYS A 466 16.87 -2.39 13.66
N SER A 467 16.81 -1.14 13.19
CA SER A 467 17.79 -0.75 12.18
C SER A 467 19.15 -1.07 12.82
N VAL A 468 19.65 -2.27 12.59
CA VAL A 468 21.07 -2.50 12.79
C VAL A 468 21.67 -1.65 11.68
N VAL A 469 21.96 -0.39 12.03
CA VAL A 469 23.06 0.35 11.45
C VAL A 469 24.27 -0.50 11.82
N ASN A 470 24.42 -1.64 11.14
CA ASN A 470 25.65 -2.36 11.19
C ASN A 470 26.52 -1.50 10.33
N ASP A 471 27.33 -0.70 11.02
CA ASP A 471 28.61 -0.14 10.60
C ASP A 471 29.56 -1.24 10.08
N LYS A 472 29.08 -2.22 9.31
CA LYS A 472 29.92 -2.96 8.36
C LYS A 472 30.18 -2.02 7.20
N LYS A 473 31.02 -1.03 7.51
CA LYS A 473 31.53 0.07 6.69
C LYS A 473 32.30 -0.39 5.44
N ASN A 474 32.26 -1.67 5.04
CA ASN A 474 33.22 -2.22 4.07
C ASN A 474 32.75 -3.38 3.17
N ASP A 475 31.48 -3.80 3.14
CA ASP A 475 31.05 -4.74 2.08
C ASP A 475 30.68 -3.98 0.79
N LYS A 476 31.67 -3.31 0.19
CA LYS A 476 31.58 -2.70 -1.15
C LYS A 476 31.58 -3.80 -2.22
N TRP A 477 30.52 -4.61 -2.22
CA TRP A 477 30.31 -5.68 -3.20
C TRP A 477 30.15 -5.13 -4.64
N ILE A 478 29.79 -3.85 -4.78
CA ILE A 478 29.93 -3.05 -6.00
C ILE A 478 31.06 -2.04 -5.76
N THR A 479 32.07 -2.06 -6.62
CA THR A 479 33.23 -1.17 -6.51
C THR A 479 32.88 0.26 -6.91
N ASP A 480 33.65 1.24 -6.44
CA ASP A 480 33.44 2.64 -6.82
C ASP A 480 33.64 2.85 -8.35
N ALA A 481 34.50 2.05 -8.97
CA ALA A 481 34.67 2.04 -10.43
C ALA A 481 33.42 1.52 -11.14
N ALA A 482 32.83 0.41 -10.67
CA ALA A 482 31.58 -0.10 -11.21
C ALA A 482 30.42 0.89 -11.03
N TRP A 483 30.33 1.57 -9.87
CA TRP A 483 29.33 2.62 -9.67
C TRP A 483 29.45 3.78 -10.64
N LYS A 484 30.66 4.15 -11.08
CA LYS A 484 30.85 5.16 -12.12
C LYS A 484 30.29 4.71 -13.47
N ASN A 485 30.43 3.43 -13.82
CA ASN A 485 29.89 2.87 -15.06
C ASN A 485 28.36 2.67 -15.00
N ILE A 486 27.85 2.23 -13.84
CA ILE A 486 26.42 2.03 -13.62
C ILE A 486 25.70 3.38 -13.67
N GLY A 487 26.17 4.37 -12.90
CA GLY A 487 25.54 5.68 -12.74
C GLY A 487 24.61 5.77 -11.51
N ASP A 488 23.87 6.87 -11.43
CA ASP A 488 22.96 7.17 -10.31
C ASP A 488 21.52 6.68 -10.59
N GLU A 489 21.08 5.65 -9.86
CA GLU A 489 19.72 5.09 -9.94
C GLU A 489 18.63 6.15 -9.71
N ASN A 490 18.90 7.19 -8.92
CA ASN A 490 17.96 8.28 -8.73
C ASN A 490 17.61 8.96 -10.06
N LYS A 491 18.51 8.93 -11.05
CA LYS A 491 18.37 9.58 -12.35
C LYS A 491 18.05 8.62 -13.50
N PHE A 492 17.86 7.31 -13.24
CA PHE A 492 17.51 6.33 -14.29
C PHE A 492 16.06 6.37 -14.76
N ILE A 493 15.26 7.27 -14.22
CA ILE A 493 13.88 7.51 -14.66
C ILE A 493 13.79 8.81 -15.46
N HIS A 494 12.70 8.96 -16.21
CA HIS A 494 12.46 10.15 -17.02
C HIS A 494 12.49 11.44 -16.16
N PRO A 495 13.10 12.56 -16.62
CA PRO A 495 13.25 13.79 -15.82
C PRO A 495 11.94 14.37 -15.29
N ALA A 496 10.84 14.20 -16.02
CA ALA A 496 9.50 14.62 -15.57
C ALA A 496 9.03 13.93 -14.27
N ALA A 497 9.61 12.77 -13.92
CA ALA A 497 9.31 12.04 -12.69
C ALA A 497 10.31 12.30 -11.56
N TRP A 498 11.33 13.13 -11.79
CA TRP A 498 12.22 13.52 -10.71
C TRP A 498 11.46 14.39 -9.70
N SER A 499 11.40 13.94 -8.45
CA SER A 499 10.72 14.65 -7.36
C SER A 499 11.65 14.89 -6.18
N THR A 500 11.31 15.88 -5.36
CA THR A 500 12.05 16.19 -4.14
C THR A 500 11.96 15.06 -3.12
N ARG A 501 10.82 14.34 -3.08
CA ARG A 501 10.69 13.09 -2.33
C ARG A 501 11.70 12.05 -2.81
N ARG A 502 11.84 11.85 -4.11
CA ARG A 502 12.82 10.90 -4.67
C ARG A 502 14.23 11.23 -4.22
N ASP A 503 14.66 12.47 -4.42
CA ASP A 503 15.98 12.94 -3.99
C ASP A 503 16.21 12.72 -2.48
N ARG A 504 15.20 13.02 -1.64
CA ARG A 504 15.24 12.79 -0.18
C ARG A 504 15.34 11.31 0.20
N GLU A 505 14.62 10.41 -0.48
CA GLU A 505 14.68 8.97 -0.20
C GLU A 505 15.99 8.33 -0.69
N PHE A 506 16.57 8.81 -1.79
CA PHE A 506 17.88 8.36 -2.27
C PHE A 506 19.05 8.90 -1.41
N ALA A 507 18.90 10.09 -0.81
CA ALA A 507 19.86 10.63 0.15
C ALA A 507 19.94 9.83 1.46
N LYS A 508 18.88 9.09 1.82
CA LYS A 508 18.92 8.16 2.95
C LYS A 508 19.71 6.91 2.57
N PRO A 509 20.54 6.38 3.49
CA PRO A 509 21.24 5.12 3.23
C PRO A 509 20.23 3.99 3.00
N GLU A 510 20.55 3.10 2.06
CA GLU A 510 19.76 1.89 1.87
C GLU A 510 19.71 1.10 3.18
N ARG A 511 18.54 0.58 3.54
CA ARG A 511 18.40 -0.27 4.73
C ARG A 511 19.32 -1.48 4.57
N SER A 512 20.27 -1.64 5.49
CA SER A 512 21.16 -2.80 5.54
C SER A 512 20.38 -4.07 5.84
N ILE A 513 19.91 -4.75 4.81
CA ILE A 513 19.32 -6.08 4.86
C ILE A 513 20.33 -7.03 4.23
N ASN A 514 20.66 -8.13 4.92
CA ASN A 514 21.59 -9.15 4.42
C ASN A 514 20.94 -9.99 3.30
N ARG A 515 20.69 -9.34 2.15
CA ARG A 515 20.11 -9.97 0.95
C ARG A 515 21.18 -10.81 0.25
N ALA A 516 20.75 -11.92 -0.35
CA ALA A 516 21.61 -12.68 -1.26
C ALA A 516 22.04 -11.80 -2.44
N LYS A 517 23.29 -11.93 -2.86
CA LYS A 517 23.92 -11.12 -3.91
C LYS A 517 24.58 -12.02 -4.94
N MET A 518 24.54 -11.67 -6.22
CA MET A 518 25.32 -12.33 -7.27
C MET A 518 26.04 -11.30 -8.12
N ILE A 519 27.17 -11.68 -8.71
CA ILE A 519 27.91 -10.83 -9.64
C ILE A 519 28.14 -11.65 -10.90
N LEU A 520 27.41 -11.33 -11.96
CA LEU A 520 27.38 -12.10 -13.19
C LEU A 520 27.83 -11.25 -14.38
N LYS A 521 28.93 -11.61 -15.02
CA LYS A 521 29.28 -11.14 -16.36
C LYS A 521 28.29 -11.73 -17.35
N TYR A 522 27.88 -10.93 -18.34
CA TYR A 522 27.04 -11.41 -19.44
C TYR A 522 27.75 -11.26 -20.78
N SER A 523 27.58 -12.25 -21.65
CA SER A 523 28.03 -12.22 -23.03
C SER A 523 26.89 -12.59 -23.96
N THR A 524 26.61 -11.74 -24.94
CA THR A 524 25.59 -11.97 -25.97
C THR A 524 25.84 -11.06 -27.17
N THR A 525 25.39 -11.49 -28.35
CA THR A 525 25.42 -10.70 -29.59
C THR A 525 24.11 -9.92 -29.79
N ASP A 526 22.97 -10.61 -29.69
CA ASP A 526 21.64 -10.09 -30.01
C ASP A 526 20.58 -10.46 -28.95
N GLY A 527 20.98 -11.13 -27.87
CA GLY A 527 20.09 -11.62 -26.83
C GLY A 527 19.42 -12.96 -27.13
N SER A 528 19.65 -13.58 -28.30
CA SER A 528 19.14 -14.93 -28.63
C SER A 528 19.80 -16.00 -27.77
N ARG A 529 21.10 -15.84 -27.52
CA ARG A 529 21.89 -16.67 -26.61
C ARG A 529 22.67 -15.76 -25.67
N VAL A 530 22.50 -15.98 -24.37
CA VAL A 530 23.14 -15.19 -23.31
C VAL A 530 23.93 -16.15 -22.43
N ILE A 531 25.21 -15.87 -22.26
CA ILE A 531 26.08 -16.62 -21.36
C ILE A 531 26.29 -15.76 -20.11
N LEU A 532 25.96 -16.30 -18.95
CA LEU A 532 26.19 -15.67 -17.65
C LEU A 532 27.31 -16.41 -16.91
N THR A 533 28.33 -15.68 -16.46
CA THR A 533 29.44 -16.25 -15.68
C THR A 533 29.81 -15.38 -14.50
N GLY A 534 30.22 -15.95 -13.38
CA GLY A 534 30.65 -15.15 -12.23
C GLY A 534 30.44 -15.86 -10.91
N LEU A 535 29.93 -15.14 -9.90
CA LEU A 535 29.71 -15.65 -8.55
C LEU A 535 28.22 -15.65 -8.21
N ASN A 536 27.71 -16.78 -7.72
CA ASN A 536 26.33 -16.93 -7.23
C ASN A 536 26.17 -16.41 -5.78
N GLU A 537 24.98 -16.61 -5.19
CA GLU A 537 24.67 -16.15 -3.82
C GLU A 537 25.49 -16.81 -2.70
N ASN A 538 26.12 -17.95 -2.99
CA ASN A 538 26.98 -18.68 -2.06
C ASN A 538 28.46 -18.39 -2.29
N LYS A 539 28.80 -17.49 -3.23
CA LYS A 539 30.15 -17.20 -3.71
C LYS A 539 30.82 -18.37 -4.46
N ASP A 540 30.02 -19.32 -4.95
CA ASP A 540 30.50 -20.34 -5.87
C ASP A 540 30.59 -19.76 -7.28
N SER A 541 31.53 -20.26 -8.08
CA SER A 541 31.58 -19.90 -9.49
C SER A 541 30.39 -20.52 -10.21
N ILE A 542 29.73 -19.73 -11.06
CA ILE A 542 28.54 -20.15 -11.82
C ILE A 542 28.76 -19.87 -13.30
N TYR A 543 28.30 -20.79 -14.14
CA TYR A 543 28.24 -20.66 -15.60
C TYR A 543 26.86 -21.11 -16.06
N VAL A 544 26.13 -20.23 -16.74
CA VAL A 544 24.77 -20.50 -17.24
C VAL A 544 24.65 -20.09 -18.70
N VAL A 545 24.15 -20.98 -19.55
CA VAL A 545 23.76 -20.64 -20.92
C VAL A 545 22.25 -20.54 -21.00
N LEU A 546 21.80 -19.39 -21.50
CA LEU A 546 20.40 -19.03 -21.65
C LEU A 546 20.07 -18.89 -23.13
N ASP A 547 19.20 -19.75 -23.64
CA ASP A 547 18.70 -19.67 -25.01
C ASP A 547 17.29 -19.09 -25.03
N LYS A 548 17.08 -18.04 -25.81
CA LYS A 548 15.84 -17.26 -25.84
C LYS A 548 14.68 -18.13 -26.31
N ARG A 549 13.62 -18.15 -25.50
CA ARG A 549 12.41 -18.90 -25.78
C ARG A 549 11.28 -17.94 -26.11
N ASN A 550 10.72 -18.11 -27.31
CA ASN A 550 9.48 -17.43 -27.66
C ASN A 550 8.27 -18.18 -27.06
N ARG A 551 7.89 -17.82 -25.83
CA ARG A 551 6.68 -18.34 -25.17
C ARG A 551 5.47 -17.53 -25.63
N LYS A 552 4.54 -18.16 -26.33
CA LYS A 552 3.24 -17.57 -26.67
C LYS A 552 2.31 -17.67 -25.46
N TYR A 553 1.98 -16.53 -24.86
CA TYR A 553 0.97 -16.47 -23.81
C TYR A 553 -0.43 -16.37 -24.42
N VAL A 554 -1.41 -17.04 -23.81
CA VAL A 554 -2.81 -16.94 -24.23
C VAL A 554 -3.38 -15.57 -23.85
N LEU A 555 -2.92 -14.99 -22.74
CA LEU A 555 -3.30 -13.65 -22.32
C LEU A 555 -2.66 -12.61 -23.26
N PRO A 556 -3.45 -11.70 -23.85
CA PRO A 556 -2.91 -10.60 -24.64
C PRO A 556 -2.16 -9.61 -23.74
N GLU A 557 -1.23 -8.84 -24.33
CA GLU A 557 -0.62 -7.73 -23.61
C GLU A 557 -1.68 -6.70 -23.19
N SER A 558 -1.47 -6.07 -22.03
CA SER A 558 -2.37 -5.03 -21.53
C SER A 558 -2.43 -3.83 -22.48
N THR A 559 -3.65 -3.34 -22.75
CA THR A 559 -3.87 -2.06 -23.46
C THR A 559 -3.45 -0.84 -22.63
N LEU A 560 -3.28 -1.02 -21.31
CA LEU A 560 -2.82 0.01 -20.36
C LEU A 560 -1.66 -0.55 -19.53
N SER A 561 -0.43 -0.13 -19.84
CA SER A 561 0.77 -0.60 -19.16
C SER A 561 1.42 0.54 -18.37
N ALA A 562 1.77 0.25 -17.12
CA ALA A 562 2.48 1.18 -16.26
C ALA A 562 3.99 1.12 -16.54
N GLY A 563 4.63 2.29 -16.54
CA GLY A 563 6.04 2.47 -16.85
C GLY A 563 6.34 2.55 -18.34
N LYS A 564 7.43 3.24 -18.67
CA LYS A 564 7.95 3.42 -20.03
C LYS A 564 9.44 3.07 -20.01
N TYR A 565 9.79 1.90 -20.56
CA TYR A 565 11.09 1.23 -20.43
C TYR A 565 11.89 1.08 -21.72
#